data_AF-A0A091IAQ1-F1
#
_entry.id   AF-A0A091IAQ1-F1
#
_cell.length_a   1.000
_cell.length_b   1.000
_cell.length_c   1.000
_cell.angle_alpha   90.00
_cell.angle_beta   90.00
_cell.angle_gamma   90.00
#
_symmetry.space_group_name_H-M   'P 1'
#
loop_
_entity.id
_entity.type
_entity.pdbx_description
1 polymer ?
#
loop_
_entity_poly.entity_id
_entity_poly.type
_entity_poly.pdbx_seq_one_letter_code
_entity_poly.pdbx_strand_id
1 'polypeptide(L)'
;SWSENPEEWKFQKTRQTWLLLHMYDKEKVPDNYFTILLDYLQGLQGGARDITVQKAEAFMKEFDGSDVEDPKLLEKCERIRQVLQLLS
;
A
#
# COMPACT_ATOMS: atom_id res chain seq x y z
N SER A 1 4.77 -9.66 15.56
CA SER A 1 4.12 -8.81 14.53
C SER A 1 2.63 -9.13 14.45
N TRP A 2 1.77 -8.28 13.86
CA TRP A 2 0.33 -8.61 13.62
C TRP A 2 0.17 -9.97 12.93
N SER A 3 1.08 -10.27 12.00
CA SER A 3 1.12 -11.52 11.24
C SER A 3 1.61 -12.74 12.03
N GLU A 4 2.29 -12.56 13.16
CA GLU A 4 2.91 -13.65 13.94
C GLU A 4 2.09 -13.98 15.19
N ASN A 5 1.49 -12.97 15.83
CA ASN A 5 0.64 -13.11 17.03
C ASN A 5 -0.56 -12.14 16.89
N PRO A 6 -1.61 -12.51 16.14
CA PRO A 6 -2.78 -11.66 15.96
C PRO A 6 -3.57 -11.44 17.25
N GLU A 7 -3.49 -12.36 18.22
CA GLU A 7 -4.19 -12.26 19.52
C GLU A 7 -3.60 -11.16 20.43
N GLU A 8 -2.28 -10.90 20.34
CA GLU A 8 -1.62 -9.83 21.10
C GLU A 8 -1.64 -8.49 20.35
N TRP A 9 -2.12 -8.49 19.10
CA TRP A 9 -2.10 -7.32 18.27
C TRP A 9 -3.14 -6.29 18.72
N LYS A 10 -2.67 -5.06 18.92
CA LYS A 10 -3.52 -3.90 19.16
C LYS A 10 -3.53 -3.01 17.93
N PHE A 11 -4.72 -2.69 17.45
CA PHE A 11 -4.88 -1.76 16.35
C PHE A 11 -4.28 -0.39 16.67
N GLN A 12 -3.37 0.08 15.82
CA GLN A 12 -2.73 1.38 15.93
C GLN A 12 -3.07 2.24 14.72
N LYS A 13 -4.13 3.06 14.84
CA LYS A 13 -4.64 3.90 13.74
C LYS A 13 -3.57 4.78 13.11
N THR A 14 -2.74 5.45 13.91
CA THR A 14 -1.65 6.31 13.40
C THR A 14 -0.68 5.52 12.53
N ARG A 15 -0.33 4.30 12.96
CA ARG A 15 0.57 3.42 12.20
C ARG A 15 -0.08 2.94 10.91
N GLN A 16 -1.36 2.54 10.96
CA GLN A 16 -2.11 2.16 9.76
C GLN A 16 -2.14 3.31 8.74
N THR A 17 -2.52 4.52 9.17
CA THR A 17 -2.56 5.70 8.31
C THR A 17 -1.20 5.98 7.67
N TRP A 18 -0.12 5.89 8.45
CA TRP A 18 1.24 6.09 7.93
C TRP A 18 1.61 5.03 6.88
N LEU A 19 1.31 3.76 7.15
CA LEU A 19 1.58 2.65 6.22
C LEU A 19 0.82 2.85 4.90
N LEU A 20 -0.49 3.13 4.96
CA LEU A 20 -1.31 3.35 3.75
C LEU A 20 -0.83 4.54 2.90
N LEU A 21 -0.20 5.53 3.54
CA LEU A 21 0.35 6.69 2.85
C LEU A 21 1.72 6.41 2.20
N HIS A 22 2.55 5.57 2.83
CA HIS A 22 3.96 5.40 2.47
C HIS A 22 4.32 4.04 1.87
N MET A 23 3.39 3.10 1.80
CA MET A 23 3.65 1.74 1.32
C MET A 23 4.21 1.63 -0.11
N TYR A 24 4.00 2.63 -0.95
CA TYR A 24 4.50 2.62 -2.31
C TYR A 24 5.99 3.02 -2.42
N ASP A 25 6.59 3.53 -1.35
CA ASP A 25 7.98 3.98 -1.30
C ASP A 25 8.87 2.87 -0.70
N LYS A 26 9.80 2.32 -1.49
CA LYS A 26 10.70 1.24 -1.05
C LYS A 26 11.68 1.67 0.04
N GLU A 27 12.05 2.95 0.09
CA GLU A 27 12.96 3.48 1.11
C GLU A 27 12.24 3.58 2.47
N LYS A 28 10.94 3.86 2.47
CA LYS A 28 10.11 3.94 3.69
C LYS A 28 9.55 2.60 4.14
N VAL A 29 9.12 1.78 3.18
CA VAL A 29 8.58 0.45 3.42
C VAL A 29 9.37 -0.53 2.56
N PRO A 30 10.45 -1.12 3.08
CA PRO A 30 11.23 -2.13 2.36
C PRO A 30 10.38 -3.33 1.90
N ASP A 31 10.82 -4.04 0.86
CA ASP A 31 10.04 -5.08 0.18
C ASP A 31 9.54 -6.19 1.12
N ASN A 32 10.36 -6.60 2.09
CA ASN A 32 9.97 -7.60 3.10
C ASN A 32 8.76 -7.16 3.94
N TYR A 33 8.68 -5.88 4.30
CA TYR A 33 7.54 -5.34 5.03
C TYR A 33 6.36 -5.06 4.12
N PHE A 34 6.60 -4.70 2.87
CA PHE A 34 5.54 -4.50 1.89
C PHE A 34 4.78 -5.81 1.63
N THR A 35 5.46 -6.95 1.50
CA THR A 35 4.81 -8.26 1.39
C THR A 35 3.88 -8.54 2.57
N ILE A 36 4.35 -8.31 3.80
CA ILE A 36 3.52 -8.47 5.02
C ILE A 36 2.34 -7.49 5.02
N LEU A 37 2.56 -6.28 4.50
CA LEU A 37 1.52 -5.26 4.43
C LEU A 37 0.43 -5.66 3.43
N LEU A 38 0.76 -6.30 2.30
CA LEU A 38 -0.26 -6.83 1.38
C LEU A 38 -1.20 -7.81 2.08
N ASP A 39 -0.69 -8.72 2.92
CA ASP A 39 -1.54 -9.61 3.72
C ASP A 39 -2.45 -8.83 4.69
N TYR A 40 -1.93 -7.75 5.28
CA TYR A 40 -2.73 -6.85 6.12
C TYR A 40 -3.82 -6.13 5.33
N LEU A 41 -3.55 -5.70 4.09
CA LEU A 41 -4.52 -5.03 3.22
C LEU A 41 -5.68 -5.94 2.81
N GLN A 42 -5.48 -7.26 2.72
CA GLN A 42 -6.56 -8.22 2.46
C GLN A 42 -7.67 -8.13 3.52
N GLY A 43 -7.30 -7.84 4.76
CA GLY A 43 -8.24 -7.66 5.87
C GLY A 43 -8.89 -6.27 5.93
N LEU A 44 -8.53 -5.32 5.05
CA LEU A 44 -9.17 -3.99 5.02
C LEU A 44 -10.61 -4.08 4.54
N GLN A 45 -11.49 -3.45 5.29
CA GLN A 45 -12.91 -3.38 5.02
C GLN A 45 -13.43 -1.94 5.18
N GLY A 46 -14.56 -1.65 4.51
CA GLY A 46 -15.25 -0.37 4.57
C GLY A 46 -14.37 0.80 4.11
N GLY A 47 -14.58 1.98 4.72
CA GLY A 47 -13.98 3.23 4.23
C GLY A 47 -12.46 3.26 4.16
N ALA A 48 -11.75 2.48 4.99
CA ALA A 48 -10.28 2.39 4.89
C ALA A 48 -9.84 1.69 3.59
N ARG A 49 -10.59 0.66 3.15
CA ARG A 49 -10.38 0.01 1.85
C ARG A 49 -10.70 0.99 0.72
N ASP A 50 -11.87 1.60 0.76
CA ASP A 50 -12.34 2.50 -0.31
C ASP A 50 -11.37 3.68 -0.53
N ILE A 51 -10.93 4.32 0.55
CA ILE A 51 -9.94 5.41 0.48
C ILE A 51 -8.60 4.93 -0.07
N THR A 52 -8.18 3.71 0.27
CA THR A 52 -6.92 3.15 -0.21
C THR A 52 -6.98 2.89 -1.72
N VAL A 53 -8.08 2.30 -2.21
CA VAL A 53 -8.33 2.10 -3.65
C VAL A 53 -8.37 3.43 -4.39
N GLN A 54 -9.17 4.40 -3.93
CA GLN A 54 -9.27 5.71 -4.57
C GLN A 54 -7.93 6.43 -4.68
N LYS A 55 -7.10 6.38 -3.64
CA LYS A 55 -5.76 6.97 -3.67
C LYS A 55 -4.83 6.24 -4.62
N ALA A 56 -4.89 4.90 -4.65
CA ALA A 56 -4.08 4.10 -5.56
C ALA A 56 -4.46 4.36 -7.02
N GLU A 57 -5.76 4.45 -7.34
CA GLU A 57 -6.26 4.81 -8.67
C GLU A 57 -5.84 6.22 -9.08
N ALA A 58 -5.92 7.20 -8.16
CA ALA A 58 -5.47 8.56 -8.40
C ALA A 58 -3.98 8.59 -8.76
N PHE A 59 -3.14 7.86 -8.02
CA PHE A 59 -1.72 7.76 -8.37
C PHE A 59 -1.50 7.12 -9.74
N MET A 60 -2.20 6.03 -10.08
CA MET A 60 -2.07 5.41 -11.41
C MET A 60 -2.40 6.40 -12.55
N LYS A 61 -3.46 7.19 -12.39
CA LYS A 61 -3.84 8.21 -13.38
C LYS A 61 -2.78 9.30 -13.54
N GLU A 62 -2.12 9.70 -12.46
CA GLU A 62 -1.01 10.64 -12.52
C GLU A 62 0.17 10.06 -13.32
N PHE A 63 0.42 8.76 -13.21
CA PHE A 63 1.52 8.08 -13.91
C PHE A 63 1.26 7.83 -15.40
N ASP A 64 0.03 7.49 -15.78
CA ASP A 64 -0.35 7.27 -17.19
C ASP A 64 -0.15 8.50 -18.09
N GLY A 65 -0.09 9.70 -17.50
CA GLY A 65 0.15 10.97 -18.21
C GLY A 65 1.62 11.39 -18.32
N SER A 66 2.56 10.60 -17.81
CA SER A 66 3.98 10.94 -17.75
C SER A 66 4.84 9.90 -18.48
N ASP A 67 5.85 10.33 -19.25
CA ASP A 67 6.93 9.44 -19.70
C ASP A 67 7.80 9.09 -18.48
N VAL A 68 7.38 8.05 -17.75
CA VAL A 68 8.04 7.63 -16.51
C VAL A 68 9.30 6.83 -16.84
N GLU A 69 10.43 7.52 -16.98
CA GLU A 69 11.75 6.87 -17.09
C GLU A 69 12.48 6.76 -15.73
N ASP A 70 12.00 7.44 -14.69
CA ASP A 70 12.60 7.38 -13.35
C ASP A 70 12.38 5.99 -12.72
N PRO A 71 13.45 5.24 -12.40
CA PRO A 71 13.36 3.93 -11.74
C PRO A 71 12.54 3.96 -10.44
N LYS A 72 12.64 5.03 -9.63
CA LYS A 72 11.89 5.14 -8.38
C LYS A 72 10.38 5.26 -8.62
N LEU A 73 9.99 5.96 -9.68
CA LEU A 73 8.59 6.09 -10.06
C LEU A 73 8.07 4.77 -10.65
N LEU A 74 8.87 4.05 -11.44
CA LEU A 74 8.52 2.72 -11.95
C LEU A 74 8.26 1.72 -10.82
N GLU A 75 9.13 1.70 -9.80
CA GLU A 75 8.95 0.87 -8.60
C GLU A 75 7.68 1.23 -7.83
N LYS A 76 7.42 2.54 -7.68
CA LYS A 76 6.20 3.03 -7.04
C LYS A 76 4.95 2.59 -7.80
N CYS A 77 4.95 2.71 -9.12
CA CYS A 77 3.89 2.24 -10.01
C CYS A 77 3.62 0.74 -9.84
N GLU A 78 4.68 -0.07 -9.78
CA GLU A 78 4.56 -1.52 -9.58
C GLU A 78 3.82 -1.85 -8.29
N ARG A 79 4.20 -1.22 -7.18
CA ARG A 79 3.52 -1.42 -5.89
C ARG A 79 2.08 -0.95 -5.90
N ILE A 80 1.78 0.17 -6.57
CA ILE A 80 0.40 0.66 -6.71
C ILE A 80 -0.45 -0.37 -7.47
N ARG A 81 0.07 -0.94 -8.57
CA ARG A 81 -0.62 -2.00 -9.31
C ARG A 81 -0.91 -3.22 -8.45
N GLN A 82 0.07 -3.66 -7.64
CA GLN A 82 -0.13 -4.80 -6.73
C GLN A 82 -1.25 -4.52 -5.71
N VAL A 83 -1.31 -3.32 -5.15
CA VAL A 83 -2.38 -2.92 -4.22
C VAL A 83 -3.74 -2.87 -4.91
N LEU A 84 -3.83 -2.32 -6.12
CA LEU A 84 -5.08 -2.28 -6.88
C LEU A 84 -5.57 -3.68 -7.25
N GLN A 85 -4.68 -4.56 -7.71
CA GLN A 85 -5.02 -5.95 -8.03
C GLN A 85 -5.52 -6.72 -6.80
N LEU A 86 -4.94 -6.44 -5.62
CA LEU A 86 -5.35 -7.07 -4.37
C LEU A 86 -6.73 -6.58 -3.88
N LEU A 87 -7.04 -5.31 -4.10
CA LEU A 87 -8.23 -4.65 -3.57
C LEU A 87 -9.39 -4.56 -4.59
N SER A 88 -9.18 -4.99 -5.83
CA SER A 88 -10.22 -5.14 -6.86
C SER A 88 -11.14 -6.34 -6.59
#